data_AF-A0A955QIX3-F1
#
_entry.id   AF-A0A955QIX3-F1
#
_cell.length_a   1.000
_cell.length_b   1.000
_cell.length_c   1.000
_cell.angle_alpha   90.00
_cell.angle_beta   90.00
_cell.angle_gamma   90.00
#
_symmetry.space_group_name_H-M   'P 1'
#
loop_
_entity.id
_entity.type
_entity.pdbx_description
1 polymer ?
#
loop_
_entity_poly.entity_id
_entity_poly.type
_entity_poly.pdbx_seq_one_letter_code
_entity_poly.pdbx_strand_id
1 'polypeptide(L)' 'MQHTKERQAAGIKVAKKQGIYAGRKAGTMKADPKRARALRKQGMKDKEIAKALGIGVSTVYRYLTLA' A
#
# COMPACT_ATOMS: atom_id res chain seq x y z
N MET A 1 4.16 -32.27 21.66
CA MET A 1 3.63 -31.40 20.59
C MET A 1 4.66 -30.32 20.21
N GLN A 2 5.62 -30.61 19.32
CA GLN A 2 6.64 -29.63 18.88
C GLN A 2 6.61 -29.30 17.36
N HIS A 3 5.69 -29.86 16.57
CA HIS A 3 5.79 -29.83 15.10
C HIS A 3 4.81 -28.89 14.37
N THR A 4 4.04 -28.05 15.08
CA THR A 4 3.02 -27.20 14.43
C THR A 4 3.67 -26.05 13.64
N LYS A 5 4.67 -25.39 14.22
CA LYS A 5 5.40 -24.29 13.56
C LYS A 5 6.19 -24.79 12.35
N GLU A 6 6.81 -25.96 12.47
CA GLU A 6 7.61 -26.58 11.40
C GLU A 6 6.76 -26.94 10.19
N ARG A 7 5.59 -27.55 10.42
CA ARG A 7 4.63 -27.87 9.35
C ARG A 7 4.03 -26.60 8.72
N GLN A 8 3.73 -25.59 9.53
CA GLN A 8 3.24 -24.30 9.02
C GLN A 8 4.29 -23.61 8.14
N ALA A 9 5.56 -23.61 8.56
CA ALA A 9 6.66 -23.05 7.78
C ALA A 9 6.86 -23.80 6.46
N ALA A 10 6.77 -25.13 6.47
CA ALA A 10 6.82 -25.95 5.25
C ALA A 10 5.67 -25.60 4.29
N GLY A 11 4.44 -25.46 4.79
CA GLY A 11 3.28 -25.03 4.00
C GLY A 11 3.43 -23.63 3.43
N ILE A 12 3.87 -22.66 4.24
CA ILE A 12 4.14 -21.28 3.80
C ILE A 12 5.22 -21.27 2.69
N LYS A 13 6.27 -22.09 2.81
CA LYS A 13 7.33 -22.20 1.80
C LYS A 13 6.80 -22.70 0.46
N VAL A 14 5.92 -23.70 0.46
CA VAL A 14 5.27 -24.22 -0.77
C VAL A 14 4.36 -23.15 -1.38
N ALA A 15 3.51 -22.51 -0.58
CA ALA A 15 2.60 -21.47 -1.06
C ALA A 15 3.33 -20.21 -1.59
N LYS A 16 4.46 -19.83 -0.98
CA LYS A 16 5.33 -18.76 -1.52
C LYS A 16 5.94 -19.16 -2.87
N LYS A 17 6.42 -20.41 -3.02
CA LYS A 17 6.93 -20.90 -4.32
C LYS A 17 5.87 -20.93 -5.41
N GLN A 18 4.63 -21.24 -5.04
CA GLN A 18 3.48 -21.23 -5.95
C GLN A 18 2.95 -19.81 -6.26
N GLY A 19 3.54 -18.76 -5.69
CA GLY A 19 3.13 -17.37 -5.93
C GLY A 19 1.81 -16.96 -5.28
N ILE A 20 1.26 -17.78 -4.38
CA ILE A 20 -0.04 -17.52 -3.72
C ILE A 20 0.05 -16.25 -2.85
N TYR A 21 1.18 -16.02 -2.19
CA TYR A 21 1.40 -14.83 -1.37
C TYR A 21 1.99 -13.68 -2.20
N ALA A 22 1.13 -12.98 -2.94
CA ALA A 22 1.51 -11.82 -3.76
C ALA A 22 1.56 -10.48 -2.98
N GLY A 23 1.49 -10.52 -1.65
CA GLY A 23 1.43 -9.31 -0.81
C GLY A 23 0.12 -8.54 -0.98
N ARG A 24 0.15 -7.23 -0.74
CA ARG A 24 -1.03 -6.38 -0.93
C ARG A 24 -1.33 -6.27 -2.42
N LYS A 25 -2.57 -6.53 -2.82
CA LYS A 25 -3.03 -6.40 -4.21
C LYS A 25 -2.62 -5.04 -4.79
N ALA A 26 -1.80 -5.08 -5.85
CA ALA A 26 -1.38 -3.89 -6.58
C ALA A 26 -2.61 -3.09 -7.04
N GLY A 27 -2.55 -1.76 -6.93
CA GLY A 27 -3.67 -0.88 -7.26
C GLY A 27 -4.70 -0.66 -6.14
N THR A 28 -4.60 -1.35 -4.99
CA THR A 28 -5.36 -0.94 -3.79
C THR A 28 -4.72 0.30 -3.18
N MET A 29 -5.05 1.46 -3.73
CA MET A 29 -4.65 2.75 -3.19
C MET A 29 -5.49 3.07 -1.94
N LYS A 30 -4.91 3.76 -0.95
CA LYS A 30 -5.63 4.17 0.27
C LYS A 30 -6.63 5.30 -0.02
N ALA A 31 -6.37 6.10 -1.05
CA ALA A 31 -7.25 7.15 -1.57
C ALA A 31 -6.97 7.33 -3.07
N ASP A 32 -7.83 8.06 -3.78
CA ASP A 32 -7.65 8.35 -5.20
C ASP A 32 -6.44 9.28 -5.46
N PRO A 33 -5.39 8.82 -6.17
CA PRO A 33 -4.25 9.67 -6.53
C PRO A 33 -4.62 10.83 -7.45
N LYS A 34 -5.66 10.69 -8.28
CA LYS A 34 -6.11 11.79 -9.16
C LYS A 34 -6.60 12.96 -8.32
N ARG A 35 -7.32 12.68 -7.23
CA ARG A 35 -7.76 13.70 -6.28
C ARG A 35 -6.58 14.37 -5.57
N ALA A 36 -5.57 13.62 -5.14
CA ALA A 36 -4.35 14.19 -4.55
C ALA A 36 -3.65 15.16 -5.52
N ARG A 37 -3.55 14.80 -6.80
CA ARG A 37 -2.98 15.68 -7.84
C ARG A 37 -3.83 16.91 -8.11
N ALA A 38 -5.16 16.77 -8.13
CA ALA A 38 -6.06 17.91 -8.31
C ALA A 38 -5.91 18.92 -7.16
N LEU A 39 -5.84 18.45 -5.91
CA LEU A 39 -5.62 19.30 -4.74
C LEU A 39 -4.25 19.99 -4.78
N ARG A 40 -3.21 19.29 -5.26
CA ARG A 40 -1.89 19.91 -5.46
C ARG A 40 -1.90 21.00 -6.52
N LYS A 41 -2.62 20.80 -7.63
CA LYS A 41 -2.81 21.83 -8.67
C LYS A 41 -3.59 23.05 -8.17
N GLN A 42 -4.44 22.88 -7.15
CA GLN A 42 -5.13 23.98 -6.46
C GLN A 42 -4.23 24.73 -5.47
N GLY A 43 -2.96 24.35 -5.32
CA GLY A 43 -1.99 25.02 -4.45
C GLY A 43 -1.96 24.51 -3.01
N MET A 44 -2.69 23.43 -2.68
CA MET A 44 -2.62 22.85 -1.32
C MET A 44 -1.25 22.25 -1.02
N LYS A 45 -0.84 22.37 0.25
CA LYS A 45 0.39 21.76 0.77
C LYS A 45 0.17 20.26 1.02
N ASP A 46 1.25 19.47 0.96
CA ASP A 46 1.16 18.00 1.05
C ASP A 46 0.55 17.51 2.36
N LYS A 47 0.79 18.24 3.46
CA LYS A 47 0.19 17.95 4.77
C LYS A 47 -1.33 18.18 4.79
N GLU A 48 -1.81 19.19 4.07
CA GLU A 48 -3.23 19.51 3.97
C GLU A 48 -3.94 18.48 3.09
N ILE A 49 -3.31 18.09 1.98
CA ILE A 49 -3.79 17.00 1.10
C ILE A 49 -3.88 15.69 1.89
N ALA A 50 -2.87 15.38 2.70
CA ALA A 50 -2.86 14.20 3.56
C ALA A 50 -4.06 14.19 4.53
N LYS A 51 -4.31 15.33 5.20
CA LYS A 51 -5.45 15.49 6.11
C LYS A 51 -6.79 15.39 5.36
N ALA A 52 -6.92 16.05 4.21
CA ALA A 52 -8.14 16.06 3.41
C ALA A 52 -8.51 14.67 2.85
N LEU A 53 -7.51 13.84 2.55
CA LEU A 53 -7.69 12.49 2.02
C LEU A 53 -7.62 11.39 3.09
N GLY A 54 -7.35 11.73 4.35
CA GLY A 54 -7.21 10.74 5.44
C GLY A 54 -6.03 9.78 5.25
N ILE A 55 -4.97 10.20 4.55
CA ILE A 55 -3.79 9.37 4.25
C ILE A 55 -2.53 9.96 4.88
N GLY A 56 -1.49 9.13 5.03
CA GLY A 56 -0.18 9.62 5.48
C GLY A 56 0.52 10.46 4.41
N VAL A 57 1.34 11.43 4.83
CA VAL A 57 2.10 12.32 3.93
C VAL A 57 2.99 11.54 2.96
N SER A 58 3.58 10.42 3.40
CA SER A 58 4.37 9.53 2.53
C SER A 58 3.55 8.91 1.39
N THR A 59 2.24 8.73 1.59
CA THR A 59 1.32 8.25 0.54
C THR A 59 1.00 9.38 -0.44
N VAL A 60 0.87 10.63 0.04
CA VAL A 60 0.74 11.82 -0.82
C VAL A 60 1.95 11.96 -1.73
N TYR A 61 3.18 11.92 -1.18
CA TYR A 61 4.40 11.93 -1.98
C TYR A 61 4.37 10.85 -3.06
N ARG A 62 4.05 9.61 -2.68
CA ARG A 62 3.95 8.50 -3.64
C ARG A 62 2.94 8.76 -4.76
N TYR A 63 1.80 9.38 -4.46
CA TYR A 63 0.77 9.69 -5.46
C TYR A 63 1.15 10.84 -6.40
N LEU A 64 2.02 11.74 -5.94
CA LEU A 64 2.59 12.82 -6.73
C LEU A 64 3.78 12.34 -7.59
N THR A 65 4.57 11.37 -7.10
CA THR A 65 5.73 10.82 -7.84
C THR A 65 5.38 9.70 -8.81
N LEU A 66 4.22 9.04 -8.67
CA LEU A 66 3.78 7.97 -9.58
C LEU A 66 3.24 8.50 -10.94
N ALA A 67 3.35 9.80 -11.19
CA ALA A 67 2.87 10.45 -12.40
C ALA A 67 3.97 10.55 -13.45
#